data_AF-A0A1E3AGW2-F1
#
_entry.id   AF-A0A1E3AGW2-F1
#
_cell.length_a   1.000
_cell.length_b   1.000
_cell.length_c   1.000
_cell.angle_alpha   90.00
_cell.angle_beta   90.00
_cell.angle_gamma   90.00
#
_symmetry.space_group_name_H-M   'P 1'
#
loop_
_entity.id
_entity.type
_entity.pdbx_description
1 polymer ?
#
loop_
_entity_poly.entity_id
_entity_poly.type
_entity_poly.pdbx_seq_one_letter_code
_entity_poly.pdbx_strand_id
1 'polypeptide(L)'
;MEDNNASWPYEHIYLAYNDEGLTSFRWTDPYTVTDMSDEYVFLMPFEEIQKIFKEMILKKNSDFAQAGLDFKFHIEEIRLGYMRIMEKGNPTEGTMIPVWDFLGTKVIHYNNTEEPFTDSFGGPFESCLTINAMDGTVIDRDLGY
;
A
#
# COMPACT_ATOMS: atom_id res chain seq x y z
N MET A 1 3.76 -6.39 32.72
CA MET A 1 3.49 -5.63 31.49
C MET A 1 3.89 -6.55 30.37
N GLU A 2 2.91 -7.20 29.75
CA GLU A 2 3.17 -8.10 28.62
C GLU A 2 3.59 -7.25 27.43
N ASP A 3 4.70 -7.66 26.83
CA ASP A 3 5.32 -7.04 25.67
C ASP A 3 4.43 -7.30 24.45
N ASN A 4 3.37 -6.50 24.30
CA ASN A 4 2.34 -6.68 23.28
C ASN A 4 2.76 -6.14 21.91
N ASN A 5 4.04 -6.29 21.57
CA ASN A 5 4.64 -5.79 20.34
C ASN A 5 5.20 -6.93 19.50
N ALA A 6 4.43 -8.02 19.39
CA ALA A 6 4.70 -9.05 18.39
C ALA A 6 4.51 -8.43 17.00
N SER A 7 5.61 -8.03 16.37
CA SER A 7 5.60 -7.59 14.97
C SER A 7 5.32 -8.81 14.09
N TRP A 8 4.23 -8.75 13.31
CA TRP A 8 3.97 -9.72 12.25
C TRP A 8 4.34 -9.10 10.91
N PRO A 9 5.57 -9.34 10.41
CA PRO A 9 6.06 -8.74 9.17
C PRO A 9 5.23 -9.21 7.96
N TYR A 10 5.36 -8.47 6.86
CA TYR A 10 4.82 -8.91 5.57
C TYR A 10 5.70 -10.00 4.96
N GLU A 11 5.07 -10.87 4.17
CA GLU A 11 5.74 -11.90 3.41
C GLU A 11 6.68 -11.29 2.34
N HIS A 12 7.91 -11.81 2.23
CA HIS A 12 8.90 -11.34 1.26
C HIS A 12 9.61 -12.47 0.52
N ILE A 13 9.83 -12.28 -0.78
CA ILE A 13 10.67 -13.15 -1.61
C ILE A 13 11.86 -12.34 -2.11
N TYR A 14 13.06 -12.81 -1.82
CA TYR A 14 14.32 -12.25 -2.29
C TYR A 14 14.97 -13.22 -3.28
N LEU A 15 15.33 -12.68 -4.44
CA LEU A 15 16.02 -13.39 -5.51
C LEU A 15 17.31 -12.64 -5.82
N ALA A 16 18.45 -13.32 -5.83
CA ALA A 16 19.72 -12.75 -6.28
C ALA A 16 20.22 -13.52 -7.51
N TYR A 17 20.72 -12.77 -8.50
CA TYR A 17 21.23 -13.32 -9.75
C TYR A 17 22.67 -12.86 -9.98
N ASN A 18 23.46 -13.68 -10.67
CA ASN A 18 24.74 -13.30 -11.27
C ASN A 18 24.73 -13.67 -12.77
N ASP A 19 25.88 -13.56 -13.42
CA ASP A 19 26.03 -13.86 -14.86
C ASP A 19 25.72 -15.32 -15.23
N GLU A 20 25.72 -16.24 -14.26
CA GLU A 20 25.41 -17.67 -14.45
C GLU A 20 23.95 -18.02 -14.14
N GLY A 21 23.19 -17.10 -13.55
CA GLY A 21 21.76 -17.28 -13.23
C GLY A 21 21.42 -16.99 -11.76
N LEU A 22 20.38 -17.66 -11.26
CA LEU A 22 19.90 -17.49 -9.88
C LEU A 22 20.91 -18.07 -8.88
N THR A 23 21.39 -17.24 -7.96
CA THR A 23 22.39 -17.63 -6.95
C THR A 23 21.82 -17.77 -5.54
N SER A 24 20.73 -17.05 -5.24
CA SER A 24 20.08 -17.12 -3.93
C SER A 24 18.57 -16.93 -4.06
N PHE A 25 17.83 -17.77 -3.34
CA PHE A 25 16.40 -17.63 -3.11
C PHE A 25 16.17 -17.62 -1.60
N ARG A 26 15.46 -16.60 -1.10
CA ARG A 26 15.02 -16.52 0.29
C ARG A 26 13.57 -16.10 0.33
N TRP A 27 12.75 -16.90 1.00
CA TRP A 27 11.35 -16.61 1.28
C TRP A 27 11.20 -16.44 2.79
N THR A 28 10.72 -15.28 3.24
CA THR A 28 10.51 -14.99 4.67
C THR A 28 9.06 -14.67 4.95
N ASP A 29 8.66 -15.00 6.18
CA ASP A 29 7.34 -14.71 6.73
C ASP A 29 6.16 -15.22 5.86
N PRO A 30 6.24 -16.45 5.31
CA PRO A 30 5.17 -16.99 4.49
C PRO A 30 3.88 -17.12 5.30
N TYR A 31 2.76 -16.76 4.69
CA TYR A 31 1.46 -16.94 5.33
C TYR A 31 1.02 -18.41 5.25
N THR A 32 0.44 -18.89 6.35
CA THR A 32 -0.31 -20.14 6.34
C THR A 32 -1.78 -19.79 6.16
N VAL A 33 -2.36 -20.17 5.03
CA VAL A 33 -3.81 -20.04 4.81
C VAL A 33 -4.50 -21.11 5.66
N THR A 34 -5.19 -20.68 6.71
CA THR A 34 -5.86 -21.56 7.68
C THR A 34 -7.33 -21.79 7.34
N ASP A 35 -7.96 -20.84 6.65
CA ASP A 35 -9.37 -20.89 6.29
C ASP A 35 -9.63 -20.11 4.98
N MET A 36 -10.74 -20.41 4.32
CA MET A 36 -11.22 -19.67 3.15
C MET A 36 -12.72 -19.40 3.32
N SER A 37 -13.13 -18.15 3.07
CA SER A 37 -14.54 -17.81 3.07
C SER A 37 -15.26 -18.46 1.88
N ASP A 38 -16.39 -19.11 2.16
CA ASP A 38 -17.33 -19.59 1.13
C ASP A 38 -18.20 -18.45 0.56
N GLU A 39 -18.11 -17.24 1.12
CA GLU A 39 -18.90 -16.10 0.68
C GLU A 39 -18.28 -15.42 -0.54
N TYR A 40 -19.10 -15.26 -1.59
CA TYR A 40 -18.75 -14.40 -2.71
C TYR A 40 -18.77 -12.95 -2.28
N VAL A 41 -17.65 -12.26 -2.44
CA VAL A 41 -17.56 -10.82 -2.23
C VAL A 41 -17.93 -10.06 -3.49
N PHE A 42 -18.67 -8.98 -3.34
CA PHE A 42 -18.95 -8.05 -4.43
C PHE A 42 -17.92 -6.94 -4.42
N LEU A 43 -17.23 -6.75 -5.54
CA LEU A 43 -16.31 -5.64 -5.71
C LEU A 43 -17.08 -4.41 -6.19
N MET A 44 -16.71 -3.25 -5.66
CA MET A 44 -17.21 -1.99 -6.16
C MET A 44 -16.86 -1.81 -7.65
N PRO A 45 -17.71 -1.11 -8.42
CA PRO A 45 -17.36 -0.71 -9.76
C PRO A 45 -16.03 0.06 -9.78
N PHE A 46 -15.15 -0.28 -10.71
CA PHE A 46 -13.82 0.32 -10.78
C PHE A 46 -13.87 1.85 -10.93
N GLU A 47 -14.87 2.39 -11.63
CA GLU A 47 -15.07 3.84 -11.77
C GLU A 47 -15.28 4.54 -10.42
N GLU A 48 -16.01 3.90 -9.49
CA GLU A 48 -16.20 4.43 -8.13
C GLU A 48 -14.90 4.37 -7.34
N ILE A 49 -14.11 3.30 -7.48
CA ILE A 49 -12.77 3.19 -6.87
C ILE A 49 -11.84 4.32 -7.37
N GLN A 50 -11.87 4.62 -8.68
CA GLN A 50 -11.09 5.72 -9.26
C GLN A 50 -11.53 7.09 -8.73
N LYS A 51 -12.83 7.28 -8.49
CA LYS A 51 -13.36 8.51 -7.89
C LYS A 51 -12.91 8.65 -6.44
N ILE A 52 -12.99 7.59 -5.65
CA ILE A 52 -12.51 7.56 -4.27
C ILE A 52 -11.02 7.88 -4.23
N PHE A 53 -10.21 7.26 -5.09
CA PHE A 53 -8.78 7.56 -5.19
C PHE A 53 -8.52 9.06 -5.38
N LYS A 54 -9.15 9.69 -6.38
CA LYS A 54 -8.94 11.12 -6.69
C LYS A 54 -9.30 12.02 -5.52
N GLU A 55 -10.36 11.70 -4.79
CA GLU A 55 -10.77 12.47 -3.61
C GLU A 55 -9.81 12.25 -2.43
N MET A 56 -9.51 10.99 -2.11
CA MET A 56 -8.80 10.62 -0.91
C MET A 56 -7.29 10.88 -1.01
N ILE A 57 -6.69 10.75 -2.19
CA ILE A 57 -5.26 11.05 -2.38
C ILE A 57 -4.97 12.52 -2.07
N LEU A 58 -5.87 13.44 -2.43
CA LEU A 58 -5.73 14.86 -2.12
C LEU A 58 -5.94 15.13 -0.62
N LYS A 59 -6.94 14.49 0.01
CA LYS A 59 -7.19 14.63 1.45
C LYS A 59 -6.00 14.14 2.29
N LYS A 60 -5.47 12.94 1.98
CA LYS A 60 -4.32 12.34 2.68
C LYS A 60 -3.05 13.21 2.58
N ASN A 61 -2.96 14.05 1.55
CA ASN A 61 -1.81 14.89 1.27
C ASN A 61 -2.13 16.39 1.43
N SER A 62 -3.22 16.73 2.13
CA SER A 62 -3.70 18.11 2.26
C SER A 62 -2.73 19.01 3.04
N ASP A 63 -1.89 18.44 3.90
CA ASP A 63 -0.86 19.16 4.64
C ASP A 63 0.18 19.80 3.70
N PHE A 64 0.51 19.18 2.56
CA PHE A 64 1.41 19.78 1.57
C PHE A 64 0.80 21.03 0.95
N ALA A 65 -0.48 20.97 0.58
CA ALA A 65 -1.20 22.14 0.06
C ALA A 65 -1.28 23.26 1.11
N GLN A 66 -1.54 22.92 2.38
CA GLN A 66 -1.55 23.89 3.49
C GLN A 66 -0.17 24.52 3.72
N ALA A 67 0.91 23.77 3.51
CA ALA A 67 2.28 24.27 3.55
C ALA A 67 2.68 25.08 2.29
N GLY A 68 1.77 25.26 1.33
CA GLY A 68 2.01 25.97 0.08
C GLY A 68 2.91 25.22 -0.91
N LEU A 69 3.03 23.90 -0.74
CA LEU A 69 3.83 23.04 -1.61
C LEU A 69 2.99 22.54 -2.78
N ASP A 70 3.60 22.47 -3.96
CA ASP A 70 3.02 21.80 -5.12
C ASP A 70 3.44 20.33 -5.10
N PHE A 71 2.52 19.44 -5.46
CA PHE A 71 2.79 18.01 -5.49
C PHE A 71 1.99 17.32 -6.60
N LYS A 72 2.58 16.27 -7.16
CA LYS A 72 2.02 15.50 -8.27
C LYS A 72 2.17 14.02 -8.01
N PHE A 73 1.12 13.28 -8.36
CA PHE A 73 1.15 11.82 -8.41
C PHE A 73 1.21 11.37 -9.87
N HIS A 74 2.12 10.44 -10.15
CA HIS A 74 2.12 9.66 -11.38
C HIS A 74 1.78 8.22 -11.01
N ILE A 75 0.62 7.74 -11.46
CA ILE A 75 0.20 6.35 -11.23
C ILE A 75 0.59 5.55 -12.47
N GLU A 76 1.51 4.61 -12.32
CA GLU A 76 1.97 3.76 -13.41
C GLU A 76 1.05 2.54 -13.60
N GLU A 77 0.50 1.99 -12.51
CA GLU A 77 -0.37 0.81 -12.54
C GLU A 77 -1.47 0.89 -11.48
N ILE A 78 -2.66 0.41 -11.83
CA ILE A 78 -3.74 0.15 -10.85
C ILE A 78 -4.00 -1.35 -10.83
N ARG A 79 -3.73 -2.00 -9.70
CA ARG A 79 -3.70 -3.46 -9.59
C ARG A 79 -4.72 -3.97 -8.58
N LEU A 80 -5.53 -4.95 -8.98
CA LEU A 80 -6.34 -5.73 -8.05
C LEU A 80 -5.47 -6.84 -7.45
N GLY A 81 -5.44 -6.92 -6.12
CA GLY A 81 -4.71 -7.95 -5.39
C GLY A 81 -5.36 -8.24 -4.06
N TYR A 82 -4.66 -9.00 -3.22
CA TYR A 82 -5.05 -9.20 -1.84
C TYR A 82 -4.11 -8.46 -0.90
N MET A 83 -4.66 -7.94 0.19
CA MET A 83 -3.89 -7.39 1.29
C MET A 83 -4.38 -7.99 2.61
N ARG A 84 -3.44 -8.23 3.51
CA ARG A 84 -3.70 -8.67 4.87
C ARG A 84 -4.19 -7.50 5.72
N ILE A 85 -5.30 -7.68 6.42
CA ILE A 85 -5.77 -6.78 7.47
C ILE A 85 -5.65 -7.50 8.80
N MET A 86 -5.01 -6.85 9.77
CA MET A 86 -4.83 -7.43 11.10
C MET A 86 -6.11 -7.37 11.90
N GLU A 87 -6.42 -8.44 12.64
CA GLU A 87 -7.51 -8.41 13.59
C GLU A 87 -7.13 -7.61 14.84
N LYS A 88 -8.04 -6.76 15.29
CA LYS A 88 -7.79 -5.92 16.46
C LYS A 88 -7.57 -6.79 17.70
N GLY A 89 -6.35 -6.75 18.23
CA GLY A 89 -5.95 -7.49 19.43
C GLY A 89 -5.37 -8.87 19.16
N ASN A 90 -5.24 -9.30 17.90
CA ASN A 90 -4.53 -10.52 17.52
C ASN A 90 -3.39 -10.18 16.54
N PRO A 91 -2.13 -10.10 17.01
CA PRO A 91 -1.03 -9.68 16.15
C PRO A 91 -0.57 -10.78 15.18
N THR A 92 -1.05 -12.03 15.30
CA THR A 92 -0.54 -13.17 14.51
C THR A 92 -1.53 -13.74 13.51
N GLU A 93 -2.75 -13.21 13.48
CA GLU A 93 -3.81 -13.62 12.55
C GLU A 93 -4.39 -12.39 11.84
N GLY A 94 -4.88 -12.62 10.64
CA GLY A 94 -5.41 -11.56 9.81
C GLY A 94 -6.20 -12.11 8.64
N THR A 95 -7.06 -11.26 8.10
CA THR A 95 -7.91 -11.60 6.95
C THR A 95 -7.30 -11.02 5.69
N MET A 96 -7.19 -11.85 4.64
CA MET A 96 -6.83 -11.36 3.31
C MET A 96 -8.08 -10.81 2.62
N ILE A 97 -8.09 -9.51 2.31
CA ILE A 97 -9.19 -8.86 1.60
C ILE A 97 -8.74 -8.40 0.20
N PRO A 98 -9.63 -8.36 -0.79
CA PRO A 98 -9.31 -7.80 -2.09
C PRO A 98 -9.12 -6.28 -1.99
N VAL A 99 -8.08 -5.76 -2.62
CA VAL A 99 -7.76 -4.32 -2.64
C VAL A 99 -7.37 -3.86 -4.04
N TRP A 100 -7.60 -2.59 -4.31
CA TRP A 100 -7.02 -1.87 -5.44
C TRP A 100 -5.84 -1.05 -4.96
N ASP A 101 -4.66 -1.36 -5.52
CA ASP A 101 -3.42 -0.61 -5.29
C ASP A 101 -3.15 0.34 -6.44
N PHE A 102 -2.95 1.62 -6.11
CA PHE A 102 -2.55 2.67 -7.07
C PHE A 102 -1.04 2.84 -7.00
N LEU A 103 -0.33 2.03 -7.78
CA LEU A 103 1.13 1.96 -7.78
C LEU A 103 1.71 3.13 -8.54
N GLY A 104 2.63 3.84 -7.89
CA GLY A 104 2.83 5.25 -8.19
C GLY A 104 4.13 5.86 -7.68
N THR A 105 4.52 6.93 -8.35
CA THR A 105 5.51 7.90 -7.85
C THR A 105 4.82 9.18 -7.38
N LYS A 106 5.24 9.70 -6.22
CA LYS A 106 4.85 11.03 -5.70
C LYS A 106 6.03 12.00 -5.86
N VAL A 107 5.78 13.15 -6.48
CA VAL A 107 6.74 14.24 -6.64
C VAL A 107 6.27 15.46 -5.83
N ILE A 108 7.17 16.07 -5.07
CA ILE A 108 6.89 17.27 -4.25
C ILE A 108 7.87 18.37 -4.66
N HIS A 109 7.36 19.58 -4.90
CA HIS A 109 8.14 20.76 -5.26
C HIS A 109 8.22 21.74 -4.07
N TYR A 110 9.42 21.90 -3.52
CA TYR A 110 9.71 22.76 -2.37
C TYR A 110 10.07 24.18 -2.79
N ASN A 111 9.07 24.89 -3.32
CA ASN A 111 9.25 26.23 -3.89
C ASN A 111 9.32 27.36 -2.85
N ASN A 112 9.05 27.05 -1.58
CA ASN A 112 9.00 28.00 -0.46
C ASN A 112 10.33 28.12 0.31
N THR A 113 11.42 27.57 -0.22
CA THR A 113 12.76 27.60 0.37
C THR A 113 13.65 28.62 -0.34
N GLU A 114 14.78 29.01 0.28
CA GLU A 114 15.76 29.92 -0.35
C GLU A 114 16.35 29.32 -1.64
N GLU A 115 16.51 28.00 -1.67
CA GLU A 115 16.96 27.23 -2.83
C GLU A 115 15.90 26.17 -3.20
N PRO A 116 14.99 26.47 -4.15
CA PRO A 116 13.95 25.54 -4.54
C PRO A 116 14.48 24.20 -5.04
N PHE A 117 13.88 23.10 -4.59
CA PHE A 117 14.24 21.75 -4.99
C PHE A 117 13.00 20.84 -5.15
N THR A 118 13.22 19.64 -5.68
CA THR A 118 12.17 18.64 -5.93
C THR A 118 12.59 17.30 -5.37
N ASP A 119 11.69 16.68 -4.61
CA ASP A 119 11.85 15.31 -4.14
C ASP A 119 10.86 14.37 -4.83
N SER A 120 11.28 13.13 -5.02
CA SER A 120 10.47 12.05 -5.57
C SER A 120 10.50 10.87 -4.62
N PHE A 121 9.32 10.35 -4.28
CA PHE A 121 9.12 9.23 -3.36
C PHE A 121 8.29 8.14 -4.01
N GLY A 122 8.49 6.89 -3.57
CA GLY A 122 7.79 5.73 -4.10
C GLY A 122 8.47 5.15 -5.34
N GLY A 123 7.67 4.56 -6.23
CA GLY A 123 8.13 3.90 -7.43
C GLY A 123 7.04 2.98 -8.00
N PRO A 124 7.29 2.32 -9.13
CA PRO A 124 6.26 1.57 -9.88
C PRO A 124 5.68 0.36 -9.11
N PHE A 125 6.24 0.02 -7.96
CA PHE A 125 5.79 -1.08 -7.10
C PHE A 125 5.31 -0.61 -5.72
N GLU A 126 5.34 0.69 -5.45
CA GLU A 126 4.90 1.29 -4.19
C GLU A 126 3.50 1.88 -4.35
N SER A 127 2.61 1.56 -3.41
CA SER A 127 1.22 2.03 -3.48
C SER A 127 1.10 3.44 -2.93
N CYS A 128 0.68 4.38 -3.79
CA CYS A 128 0.33 5.75 -3.36
C CYS A 128 -0.95 5.77 -2.52
N LEU A 129 -1.86 4.84 -2.78
CA LEU A 129 -3.09 4.62 -2.01
C LEU A 129 -3.59 3.20 -2.22
N THR A 130 -3.93 2.52 -1.13
CA THR A 130 -4.63 1.23 -1.16
C THR A 130 -6.09 1.43 -0.76
N ILE A 131 -7.01 0.87 -1.54
CA ILE A 131 -8.44 0.96 -1.30
C ILE A 131 -9.03 -0.45 -1.20
N ASN A 132 -9.80 -0.71 -0.14
CA ASN A 132 -10.60 -1.93 -0.01
C ASN A 132 -11.57 -2.03 -1.19
N ALA A 133 -11.48 -3.12 -1.96
CA ALA A 133 -12.24 -3.27 -3.19
C ALA A 133 -13.74 -3.54 -2.95
N MET A 134 -14.15 -3.89 -1.73
CA MET A 134 -15.53 -4.22 -1.38
C MET A 134 -16.35 -3.00 -0.95
N ASP A 135 -15.73 -2.08 -0.20
CA ASP A 135 -16.44 -0.96 0.44
C ASP A 135 -15.82 0.42 0.18
N GLY A 136 -14.66 0.48 -0.47
CA GLY A 136 -14.02 1.74 -0.85
C GLY A 136 -13.29 2.45 0.29
N THR A 137 -13.14 1.81 1.45
CA THR A 137 -12.34 2.35 2.55
C THR A 137 -10.85 2.41 2.18
N VAL A 138 -10.16 3.46 2.64
CA VAL A 138 -8.71 3.61 2.44
C VAL A 138 -8.00 2.83 3.54
N ILE A 139 -7.02 2.02 3.15
CA ILE A 139 -6.24 1.21 4.08
C ILE A 139 -4.87 1.86 4.30
N ASP A 140 -4.43 1.90 5.55
CA ASP A 140 -3.05 2.25 5.88
C ASP A 140 -2.18 0.99 5.88
N ARG A 141 -1.27 0.88 4.92
CA ARG A 141 -0.42 -0.31 4.76
C ARG A 141 0.59 -0.50 5.88
N ASP A 142 1.02 0.59 6.52
CA ASP A 142 1.99 0.53 7.61
C ASP A 142 1.33 0.02 8.90
N LEU A 143 0.04 0.34 9.09
CA LEU A 143 -0.76 -0.12 10.23
C LEU A 143 -1.50 -1.44 9.94
N GLY A 144 -1.70 -1.79 8.67
CA GLY A 144 -2.41 -3.01 8.27
C GLY A 144 -3.92 -2.98 8.53
N TYR A 145 -4.55 -1.80 8.53
CA TYR A 145 -6.01 -1.60 8.59
C TYR A 145 -6.43 -0.19 8.17
#